data_AF-A0A8X6H7P3-F1
#
_entry.id   AF-A0A8X6H7P3-F1
#
_cell.length_a   1.000
_cell.length_b   1.000
_cell.length_c   1.000
_cell.angle_alpha   90.00
_cell.angle_beta   90.00
_cell.angle_gamma   90.00
#
_symmetry.space_group_name_H-M   'P 1'
#
loop_
_entity.id
_entity.type
_entity.pdbx_description
1 polymer ?
#
loop_
_entity_poly.entity_id
_entity_poly.type
_entity_poly.pdbx_seq_one_letter_code
_entity_poly.pdbx_strand_id
1 'polypeptide(L)'
;MHLLENCSPEYKEVAQKLKSSFYVDNCVAGVFSVDEIEIFIEKAKLIMSKGCFNLRTFESNVASRSVDKHSGETFILGIIWDLDNDVLKCCTNFES
;
A
#
# COMPACT_ATOMS: atom_id res chain seq x y z
N MET A 1 11.01 -12.54 0.91
CA MET A 1 9.95 -12.95 -0.04
C MET A 1 10.07 -14.46 -0.27
N HIS A 2 9.01 -15.24 -0.05
CA HIS A 2 9.06 -16.73 -0.01
C HIS A 2 9.46 -17.38 -1.35
N LEU A 3 9.32 -16.65 -2.47
CA LEU A 3 9.81 -17.01 -3.81
C LEU A 3 11.34 -17.10 -3.90
N LEU A 4 12.04 -16.50 -2.94
CA LEU A 4 13.48 -16.29 -2.99
C LEU A 4 14.27 -17.31 -2.17
N GLU A 5 13.66 -17.93 -1.17
CA GLU A 5 14.37 -18.86 -0.28
C GLU A 5 14.45 -20.28 -0.86
N ASN A 6 13.53 -20.62 -1.77
CA ASN A 6 13.49 -21.88 -2.52
C ASN A 6 14.01 -21.70 -3.96
N CYS A 7 14.72 -20.62 -4.23
CA CYS A 7 15.29 -20.42 -5.55
C CYS A 7 16.47 -21.39 -5.73
N SER A 8 16.63 -21.87 -6.97
CA SER A 8 17.80 -22.65 -7.37
C SER A 8 19.10 -22.00 -6.85
N PRO A 9 20.13 -22.77 -6.45
CA PRO A 9 21.36 -22.24 -5.82
C PRO A 9 22.02 -21.09 -6.59
N GLU A 10 21.82 -21.07 -7.91
CA GLU A 10 22.24 -20.00 -8.82
C GLU A 10 21.62 -18.62 -8.53
N TYR A 11 20.49 -18.54 -7.82
CA TYR A 11 19.77 -17.29 -7.51
C TYR A 11 19.90 -16.85 -6.04
N LYS A 12 20.72 -17.55 -5.24
CA LYS A 12 20.81 -17.36 -3.79
C LYS A 12 21.26 -15.96 -3.36
N GLU A 13 22.20 -15.36 -4.09
CA GLU A 13 22.73 -14.02 -3.81
C GLU A 13 21.67 -12.93 -4.11
N VAL A 14 20.94 -13.11 -5.20
CA VAL A 14 19.84 -12.23 -5.62
C VAL A 14 18.66 -12.32 -4.65
N ALA A 15 18.33 -13.53 -4.20
CA ALA A 15 17.34 -13.79 -3.17
C ALA A 15 17.65 -13.09 -1.84
N GLN A 16 18.94 -13.05 -1.46
CA GLN A 16 19.39 -12.32 -0.28
C GLN A 16 19.24 -10.81 -0.42
N LYS A 17 19.49 -10.24 -1.61
CA LYS A 17 19.35 -8.80 -1.86
C LYS A 17 17.89 -8.35 -1.92
N LEU A 18 17.01 -9.12 -2.58
CA LEU A 18 15.57 -8.86 -2.58
C LEU A 18 14.95 -9.03 -1.19
N LYS A 19 15.55 -9.88 -0.34
CA LYS A 19 15.19 -10.01 1.07
C LYS A 19 15.59 -8.79 1.91
N SER A 20 16.69 -8.10 1.59
CA SER A 20 17.12 -6.89 2.30
C SER A 20 16.47 -5.59 1.81
N SER A 21 15.80 -5.62 0.65
CA SER A 21 15.40 -4.40 -0.07
C SER A 21 13.91 -4.31 -0.39
N PHE A 22 13.06 -5.25 0.05
CA PHE A 22 11.62 -5.18 -0.23
C PHE A 22 10.90 -4.23 0.72
N TYR A 23 10.30 -3.17 0.18
CA TYR A 23 9.34 -2.28 0.83
C TYR A 23 8.12 -2.18 -0.07
N VAL A 24 7.09 -2.98 0.20
CA VAL A 24 5.85 -2.98 -0.57
C VAL A 24 4.70 -3.31 0.37
N ASP A 25 4.31 -2.35 1.18
CA ASP A 25 3.21 -2.46 2.15
C ASP A 25 1.99 -1.61 1.77
N ASN A 26 2.17 -0.50 1.05
CA ASN A 26 1.09 0.42 0.74
C ASN A 26 0.93 0.68 -0.77
N CYS A 27 -0.32 0.92 -1.19
CA CYS A 27 -0.72 1.34 -2.53
C CYS A 27 -1.60 2.58 -2.40
N VAL A 28 -1.27 3.63 -3.16
CA VAL A 28 -2.09 4.84 -3.26
C VAL A 28 -2.62 4.93 -4.69
N ALA A 29 -3.92 5.14 -4.84
CA ALA A 29 -4.58 5.26 -6.13
C ALA A 29 -5.66 6.34 -6.09
N GLY A 30 -5.79 7.10 -7.17
CA GLY A 30 -6.90 8.04 -7.38
C GLY A 30 -8.01 7.37 -8.19
N VAL A 31 -9.26 7.65 -7.83
CA VAL A 31 -10.47 7.18 -8.53
C VAL A 31 -11.49 8.31 -8.60
N PHE A 32 -12.43 8.26 -9.56
CA PHE A 32 -13.29 9.41 -9.88
C PHE A 32 -14.63 9.40 -9.13
N SER A 33 -14.97 8.32 -8.45
CA SER A 33 -16.22 8.18 -7.71
C SER A 33 -16.15 7.16 -6.59
N VAL A 34 -17.11 7.21 -5.66
CA VAL A 34 -17.25 6.24 -4.56
C VAL A 34 -17.53 4.84 -5.08
N ASP A 35 -18.32 4.70 -6.14
CA ASP A 35 -18.61 3.39 -6.76
C ASP A 35 -17.33 2.77 -7.35
N GLU A 36 -16.44 3.59 -7.91
CA GLU A 36 -15.14 3.12 -8.38
C GLU A 36 -14.21 2.67 -7.25
N ILE A 37 -14.27 3.29 -6.06
CA ILE A 37 -13.52 2.84 -4.87
C ILE A 37 -13.87 1.39 -4.54
N GLU A 38 -15.17 1.07 -4.44
CA GLU A 38 -15.64 -0.27 -4.07
C GLU A 38 -15.16 -1.32 -5.09
N ILE A 39 -15.35 -1.03 -6.37
CA ILE A 39 -14.91 -1.90 -7.48
C ILE A 39 -13.40 -2.09 -7.44
N PHE A 40 -12.65 -1.01 -7.16
CA PHE A 40 -11.20 -1.06 -7.06
C PHE A 40 -10.75 -1.95 -5.90
N ILE A 41 -11.30 -1.76 -4.70
CA ILE A 41 -10.93 -2.54 -3.51
C ILE A 41 -11.21 -4.02 -3.71
N GLU A 42 -12.38 -4.37 -4.23
CA GLU A 42 -12.76 -5.76 -4.49
C GLU A 42 -11.78 -6.42 -5.49
N LYS A 43 -11.53 -5.76 -6.62
CA LYS A 43 -10.62 -6.28 -7.66
C LYS A 43 -9.19 -6.35 -7.17
N ALA A 44 -8.72 -5.34 -6.43
CA ALA A 44 -7.37 -5.31 -5.87
C ALA A 44 -7.15 -6.47 -4.90
N LYS A 45 -8.12 -6.74 -4.00
CA LYS A 45 -8.08 -7.89 -3.09
C LYS A 45 -7.99 -9.22 -3.87
N LEU A 46 -8.82 -9.40 -4.89
CA LEU A 46 -8.84 -10.63 -5.70
C LEU A 46 -7.54 -10.84 -6.49
N ILE A 47 -6.99 -9.78 -7.08
CA ILE A 47 -5.76 -9.87 -7.87
C ILE A 47 -4.58 -10.20 -6.94
N MET A 48 -4.45 -9.47 -5.84
CA MET A 48 -3.35 -9.65 -4.90
C MET A 48 -3.44 -11.01 -4.19
N SER A 49 -4.65 -11.51 -3.90
CA SER A 49 -4.82 -12.83 -3.30
C SER A 49 -4.29 -13.96 -4.18
N LYS A 50 -4.32 -13.81 -5.52
CA LYS A 50 -3.70 -14.78 -6.45
C LYS A 50 -2.18 -14.80 -6.35
N GLY A 51 -1.56 -13.66 -6.01
CA GLY A 51 -0.14 -13.55 -5.74
C GLY A 51 0.25 -13.92 -4.31
N CYS A 52 -0.68 -14.50 -3.51
CA CYS A 52 -0.52 -14.74 -2.08
C CYS A 52 -0.30 -13.45 -1.24
N PHE A 53 -0.73 -12.29 -1.76
CA PHE A 53 -0.72 -11.03 -1.05
C PHE A 53 -2.11 -10.71 -0.49
N ASN A 54 -2.20 -10.27 0.77
CA ASN A 54 -3.46 -9.95 1.42
C ASN A 54 -3.56 -8.46 1.72
N LEU A 55 -4.44 -7.76 1.00
CA LEU A 55 -4.74 -6.35 1.24
C LEU A 55 -5.83 -6.22 2.31
N ARG A 56 -5.52 -5.52 3.41
CA ARG A 56 -6.36 -5.52 4.61
C ARG A 56 -6.93 -4.15 4.97
N THR A 57 -6.11 -3.10 4.87
CA THR A 57 -6.48 -1.74 5.26
C THR A 57 -6.65 -0.87 4.03
N PHE A 58 -7.79 -0.18 3.95
CA PHE A 58 -8.09 0.76 2.88
C PHE A 58 -8.50 2.09 3.49
N GLU A 59 -7.76 3.14 3.12
CA GLU A 59 -7.98 4.49 3.59
C GLU A 59 -8.22 5.39 2.37
N SER A 60 -9.13 6.35 2.48
CA SER A 60 -9.54 7.22 1.38
C SER A 60 -10.01 8.57 1.92
N ASN A 61 -9.86 9.65 1.18
CA ASN A 61 -10.46 10.94 1.52
C ASN A 61 -12.00 10.94 1.46
N VAL A 62 -12.64 9.85 1.04
CA VAL A 62 -14.09 9.72 0.96
C VAL A 62 -14.57 8.47 1.68
N ALA A 63 -15.71 8.59 2.38
CA ALA A 63 -16.36 7.45 3.04
C ALA A 63 -16.94 6.47 2.02
N SER A 64 -16.65 5.18 2.19
CA SER A 64 -17.29 4.09 1.46
C SER A 64 -17.45 2.87 2.38
N ARG A 65 -18.21 1.87 1.95
CA ARG A 65 -18.46 0.65 2.75
C ARG A 65 -17.19 -0.15 2.99
N SER A 66 -16.27 -0.15 2.03
CA SER A 66 -15.02 -0.91 2.08
C SER A 66 -13.81 -0.12 2.58
N VAL A 67 -14.01 1.15 2.98
CA VAL A 67 -12.96 2.04 3.50
C VAL A 67 -13.00 2.05 5.03
N ASP A 68 -11.84 1.80 5.65
CA ASP A 68 -11.68 1.70 7.11
C ASP A 68 -11.55 3.09 7.77
N LYS A 69 -10.90 4.02 7.08
CA LYS A 69 -10.64 5.38 7.56
C LYS A 69 -10.80 6.39 6.44
N HIS A 70 -11.52 7.48 6.76
CA HIS A 70 -11.82 8.51 5.79
C HIS A 70 -11.72 9.96 6.28
N SER A 71 -11.05 10.16 7.40
CA SER A 71 -10.82 11.49 7.98
C SER A 71 -9.54 11.51 8.81
N GLY A 72 -9.02 12.72 9.04
CA GLY A 72 -7.75 12.95 9.73
C GLY A 72 -6.53 12.56 8.91
N GLU A 73 -5.38 12.46 9.59
CA GLU A 73 -4.09 12.19 8.94
C GLU A 73 -3.73 10.70 8.96
N THR A 74 -3.23 10.17 7.85
CA THR A 74 -2.67 8.82 7.73
C THR A 74 -1.25 8.82 7.21
N PHE A 75 -0.50 7.76 7.50
CA PHE A 75 0.91 7.65 7.15
C PHE A 75 1.08 6.59 6.08
N ILE A 76 1.65 6.98 4.95
CA ILE A 76 1.90 6.08 3.81
C ILE A 76 3.34 6.25 3.39
N LEU A 77 4.14 5.18 3.54
CA LEU A 77 5.56 5.15 3.11
C LEU A 77 6.41 6.35 3.59
N GLY A 78 6.14 6.88 4.78
CA GLY A 78 6.85 8.05 5.34
C GLY A 78 6.31 9.42 4.92
N ILE A 79 5.18 9.45 4.21
CA ILE A 79 4.43 10.65 3.82
C ILE A 79 3.15 10.71 4.66
N ILE A 80 2.73 11.89 5.07
CA ILE A 80 1.42 12.11 5.69
C ILE A 80 0.40 12.38 4.60
N TRP A 81 -0.74 11.70 4.61
CA TRP A 81 -1.92 12.07 3.85
C TRP A 81 -2.99 12.62 4.79
N ASP A 82 -3.31 13.89 4.61
CA ASP A 82 -4.45 14.56 5.24
C ASP A 82 -5.70 14.21 4.42
N LEU A 83 -6.53 13.31 4.94
CA LEU A 83 -7.71 12.80 4.26
C LEU A 83 -8.83 13.84 4.20
N ASP A 84 -8.86 14.79 5.13
CA ASP A 84 -9.90 15.82 5.20
C ASP A 84 -9.71 16.88 4.10
N ASN A 85 -8.45 17.22 3.81
CA ASN A 85 -8.09 18.20 2.78
C ASN A 85 -7.65 17.56 1.46
N ASP A 86 -7.52 16.23 1.42
CA ASP A 86 -6.93 15.46 0.34
C ASP A 86 -5.52 15.97 -0.06
N VAL A 87 -4.64 16.11 0.93
CA VAL A 87 -3.28 16.66 0.74
C VAL A 87 -2.21 15.71 1.26
N LEU A 88 -1.19 15.44 0.45
CA LEU A 88 0.03 14.72 0.85
C LEU A 88 1.09 15.71 1.36
N LYS A 89 1.59 15.49 2.58
CA LYS A 89 2.61 16.29 3.28
C LYS A 89 3.86 15.44 3.54
N CYS A 90 5.03 16.00 3.28
CA CYS A 90 6.31 15.34 3.60
C CYS A 90 6.71 15.64 5.05
N CYS A 91 7.08 14.61 5.83
CA CYS A 91 7.70 14.80 7.13
C CYS A 91 9.20 15.07 6.97
N THR A 92 9.58 16.31 6.73
CA THR A 92 11.00 16.69 6.82
C THR A 92 11.33 17.08 8.25
N ASN A 93 11.99 16.18 9.00
CA ASN A 93 12.62 16.55 10.27
C ASN A 93 13.86 17.38 9.96
N PHE A 94 13.69 18.69 9.76
CA PHE A 94 14.82 19.62 9.85
C PHE A 94 15.05 19.90 11.34
N GLU A 95 15.88 19.08 11.99
CA GLU A 95 16.51 19.50 13.24
C GLU A 95 17.54 20.59 12.85
N SER A 96 17.19 21.84 13.12
CA SER A 96 18.08 23.01 13.02
C SER A 96 18.93 23.16 14.28
#